data_AF-A0A5J4QHW9-F1
#
_entry.id   AF-A0A5J4QHW9-F1
#
_cell.length_a   1.000
_cell.length_b   1.000
_cell.length_c   1.000
_cell.angle_alpha   90.00
_cell.angle_beta   90.00
_cell.angle_gamma   90.00
#
_symmetry.space_group_name_H-M   'P 1'
#
loop_
_entity.id
_entity.type
_entity.pdbx_description
1 polymer ?
#
loop_
_entity_poly.entity_id
_entity_poly.type
_entity_poly.pdbx_seq_one_letter_code
_entity_poly.pdbx_strand_id
1 'polypeptide(L)'
;MSSSFEYGFDRQDHKDFQEYNLRYVIETSVDKLIKTWYRKPEEGEEGIFCQSEDVMHDLVRARKIPRDMGSISAKKIGTTLKNQGYKNKSKRGVYKGKKGTRYGYLVIPLYDVQKNS
;
A
#
# COMPACT_ATOMS: atom_id res chain seq x y z
N MET A 1 -18.10 45.17 27.29
CA MET A 1 -18.48 44.37 26.11
C MET A 1 -17.56 43.17 26.05
N SER A 2 -18.09 41.98 26.29
CA SER A 2 -17.33 40.73 26.32
C SER A 2 -17.24 40.17 24.90
N SER A 3 -16.08 40.28 24.26
CA SER A 3 -15.77 39.65 22.99
C SER A 3 -15.49 38.16 23.23
N SER A 4 -16.52 37.34 23.12
CA SER A 4 -16.40 35.88 23.14
C SER A 4 -15.65 35.44 21.88
N PHE A 5 -14.40 35.00 22.03
CA PHE A 5 -13.62 34.38 20.98
C PHE A 5 -14.11 32.94 20.79
N GLU A 6 -14.99 32.71 19.81
CA GLU A 6 -15.40 31.37 19.40
C GLU A 6 -14.36 30.81 18.42
N TYR A 7 -13.46 29.95 18.90
CA TYR A 7 -12.60 29.15 18.04
C TYR A 7 -13.43 28.00 17.45
N GLY A 8 -14.17 28.27 16.38
CA GLY A 8 -14.81 27.25 15.57
C GLY A 8 -13.78 26.65 14.62
N PHE A 9 -13.39 25.40 14.84
CA PHE A 9 -12.56 24.65 13.90
C PHE A 9 -13.34 24.52 12.58
N ASP A 10 -13.01 25.34 11.58
CA ASP A 10 -13.78 25.41 10.35
C ASP A 10 -13.36 24.26 9.40
N ARG A 11 -14.23 23.87 8.46
CA ARG A 11 -13.91 22.87 7.43
C ARG A 11 -12.72 23.29 6.56
N GLN A 12 -12.45 24.59 6.48
CA GLN A 12 -11.30 25.16 5.78
C GLN A 12 -9.99 24.77 6.48
N ASP A 13 -9.92 24.92 7.81
CA ASP A 13 -8.74 24.55 8.62
C ASP A 13 -8.39 23.07 8.42
N HIS A 14 -9.38 22.19 8.34
CA HIS A 14 -9.17 20.76 8.12
C HIS A 14 -8.51 20.44 6.77
N LYS A 15 -8.81 21.20 5.70
CA LYS A 15 -8.13 21.04 4.40
C LYS A 15 -6.69 21.54 4.46
N ASP A 16 -6.46 22.67 5.10
CA ASP A 16 -5.13 23.26 5.21
C ASP A 16 -4.20 22.39 6.09
N PHE A 17 -4.74 21.76 7.13
CA PHE A 17 -4.02 20.74 7.91
C PHE A 17 -3.68 19.50 7.08
N GLN A 18 -4.55 19.06 6.17
CA GLN A 18 -4.24 17.94 5.26
C GLN A 18 -3.16 18.31 4.25
N GLU A 19 -3.23 19.50 3.65
CA GLU A 19 -2.22 20.02 2.71
C GLU A 19 -0.86 20.26 3.37
N TYR A 20 -0.84 20.80 4.59
CA TYR A 20 0.38 20.97 5.37
C TYR A 20 1.01 19.61 5.70
N ASN A 21 0.20 18.63 6.13
CA ASN A 21 0.68 17.29 6.44
C ASN A 21 1.21 16.55 5.21
N LEU A 22 0.64 16.77 4.02
CA LEU A 22 1.13 16.19 2.77
C LEU A 22 2.59 16.56 2.46
N ARG A 23 3.02 17.78 2.82
CA ARG A 23 4.42 18.23 2.63
C ARG A 23 5.41 17.50 3.54
N TYR A 24 4.95 16.96 4.67
CA TYR A 24 5.75 16.24 5.65
C TYR A 24 5.48 14.74 5.68
N VAL A 25 4.79 14.18 4.66
CA VAL A 25 4.69 12.72 4.53
C VAL A 25 6.09 12.19 4.25
N ILE A 26 6.78 11.80 5.33
CA ILE A 26 8.02 11.05 5.27
C ILE A 26 7.64 9.71 4.62
N GLU A 27 7.90 9.60 3.31
CA GLU A 27 7.82 8.32 2.64
C GLU A 27 8.67 7.32 3.40
N THR A 28 8.03 6.28 3.92
CA THR A 28 8.76 5.21 4.58
C THR A 28 9.60 4.47 3.53
N SER A 29 10.66 3.80 3.98
CA SER A 29 11.48 2.98 3.10
C SER A 29 10.63 1.93 2.35
N VAL A 30 9.60 1.37 3.01
CA VAL A 30 8.62 0.46 2.42
C VAL A 30 7.77 1.15 1.34
N ASP A 31 7.43 2.43 1.51
CA ASP A 31 6.70 3.18 0.49
C ASP A 31 7.48 3.27 -0.81
N LYS A 32 8.75 3.67 -0.70
CA LYS A 32 9.67 3.74 -1.84
C LYS A 32 9.83 2.36 -2.48
N LEU A 33 10.00 1.32 -1.67
CA LEU A 33 10.15 -0.05 -2.16
C LEU A 33 8.95 -0.48 -3.01
N ILE A 34 7.73 -0.27 -2.53
CA ILE A 34 6.52 -0.64 -3.28
C ILE A 34 6.42 0.17 -4.58
N LYS A 35 6.67 1.48 -4.55
CA LYS A 35 6.65 2.32 -5.76
C LYS A 35 7.70 1.93 -6.79
N THR A 36 8.86 1.45 -6.34
CA THR A 36 9.95 1.01 -7.23
C THR A 36 9.62 -0.29 -7.96
N TRP A 37 8.93 -1.23 -7.32
CA TRP A 37 8.73 -2.58 -7.87
C TRP A 37 7.32 -2.87 -8.36
N TYR A 38 6.33 -2.09 -7.92
CA TYR A 38 4.93 -2.29 -8.24
C TYR A 38 4.27 -0.98 -8.65
N ARG A 39 3.32 -1.09 -9.57
CA ARG A 39 2.38 -0.03 -9.90
C ARG A 39 0.94 -0.50 -9.71
N LYS A 40 0.06 0.49 -9.62
CA LYS A 40 -1.39 0.26 -9.63
C LYS A 40 -1.84 -0.06 -11.07
N PRO A 41 -2.81 -0.96 -11.24
CA PRO A 41 -3.47 -1.13 -12.53
C PRO A 41 -4.27 0.12 -12.90
N GLU A 42 -4.13 0.55 -14.15
CA GLU A 42 -4.92 1.63 -14.73
C GLU A 42 -6.32 1.15 -15.11
N GLU A 43 -7.19 2.08 -15.52
CA GLU A 43 -8.54 1.74 -15.92
C GLU A 43 -8.54 0.88 -17.19
N GLY A 44 -9.09 -0.33 -17.09
CA GLY A 44 -9.06 -1.32 -18.17
C GLY A 44 -7.90 -2.33 -18.08
N GLU A 45 -6.94 -2.15 -17.18
CA GLU A 45 -5.85 -3.11 -17.00
C GLU A 45 -6.19 -4.22 -15.99
N GLU A 46 -5.81 -5.45 -16.33
CA GLU A 46 -5.89 -6.58 -15.41
C GLU A 46 -4.67 -6.62 -14.48
N GLY A 47 -4.86 -6.18 -13.23
CA GLY A 47 -3.87 -6.36 -12.17
C GLY A 47 -3.81 -7.80 -11.65
N ILE A 48 -2.63 -8.20 -11.17
CA ILE A 48 -2.42 -9.48 -10.49
C ILE A 48 -2.93 -9.37 -9.06
N PHE A 49 -3.76 -10.32 -8.65
CA PHE A 49 -4.20 -10.43 -7.26
C PHE A 49 -3.06 -11.01 -6.40
N CYS A 50 -2.53 -10.21 -5.49
CA CYS A 50 -1.52 -10.64 -4.52
C CYS A 50 -1.94 -10.27 -3.09
N GLN A 51 -1.69 -11.14 -2.13
CA GLN A 51 -1.77 -10.78 -0.72
C GLN A 51 -0.51 -10.02 -0.30
N SER A 52 -0.57 -9.29 0.81
CA SER A 52 0.60 -8.61 1.35
C SER A 52 1.74 -9.57 1.68
N GLU A 53 1.43 -10.81 2.07
CA GLU A 53 2.41 -11.88 2.27
C GLU A 53 3.07 -12.27 0.95
N ASP A 54 2.31 -12.45 -0.12
CA ASP A 54 2.86 -12.81 -1.44
C ASP A 54 3.81 -11.72 -1.95
N VAL A 55 3.41 -10.44 -1.86
CA VAL A 55 4.25 -9.28 -2.23
C VAL A 55 5.54 -9.25 -1.41
N MET A 56 5.46 -9.51 -0.10
CA MET A 56 6.63 -9.59 0.76
C MET A 56 7.56 -10.74 0.35
N HIS A 57 7.01 -11.93 0.13
CA HIS A 57 7.77 -13.11 -0.30
C HIS A 57 8.44 -12.87 -1.65
N ASP A 58 7.76 -12.22 -2.59
CA ASP A 58 8.29 -11.85 -3.90
C ASP A 58 9.48 -10.89 -3.77
N LEU A 59 9.36 -9.86 -2.92
CA LEU A 59 10.44 -8.90 -2.65
C LEU A 59 11.66 -9.56 -1.99
N VAL A 60 11.43 -10.49 -1.04
CA VAL A 60 12.49 -11.28 -0.40
C VAL A 60 13.17 -12.20 -1.42
N ARG A 61 12.38 -12.96 -2.19
CA ARG A 61 12.88 -13.92 -3.20
C ARG A 61 13.72 -13.23 -4.26
N ALA A 62 13.27 -12.06 -4.72
CA ALA A 62 13.98 -11.26 -5.71
C ALA A 62 15.13 -10.42 -5.12
N ARG A 63 15.44 -10.56 -3.82
CA ARG A 63 16.49 -9.83 -3.10
C ARG A 63 16.39 -8.32 -3.28
N LYS A 64 15.16 -7.80 -3.33
CA LYS A 64 14.88 -6.37 -3.56
C LYS A 64 14.85 -5.54 -2.28
N ILE A 65 14.91 -6.21 -1.12
CA ILE A 65 14.92 -5.57 0.20
C ILE A 65 16.36 -5.15 0.55
N PRO A 66 16.64 -3.85 0.71
CA PRO A 66 17.94 -3.36 1.15
C PRO A 66 18.26 -3.83 2.58
N ARG A 67 19.55 -4.08 2.88
CA ARG A 67 19.99 -4.63 4.17
C ARG A 67 19.74 -3.69 5.36
N ASP A 68 19.70 -2.39 5.07
CA ASP A 68 19.44 -1.29 5.99
C ASP A 68 17.95 -1.05 6.28
N MET A 69 17.04 -1.69 5.53
CA MET A 69 15.59 -1.45 5.63
C MET A 69 14.92 -2.06 6.89
N GLY A 70 15.69 -2.79 7.71
CA GLY A 70 15.18 -3.49 8.89
C GLY A 70 14.18 -4.60 8.55
N SER A 71 13.47 -5.10 9.56
CA SER A 71 12.46 -6.15 9.37
C SER A 71 11.19 -5.60 8.70
N ILE A 72 10.94 -6.05 7.47
CA ILE A 72 9.69 -5.87 6.73
C ILE A 72 8.72 -6.96 7.14
N SER A 73 7.47 -6.58 7.42
CA SER A 73 6.39 -7.51 7.70
C SER A 73 5.25 -7.35 6.70
N ALA A 74 4.51 -8.43 6.45
CA ALA A 74 3.33 -8.41 5.60
C ALA A 74 2.29 -7.36 6.06
N LYS A 75 2.21 -7.09 7.37
CA LYS A 75 1.35 -6.03 7.92
C LYS A 75 1.78 -4.65 7.43
N LYS A 76 3.08 -4.33 7.49
CA LYS A 76 3.62 -3.05 6.97
C LYS A 76 3.35 -2.90 5.48
N ILE A 77 3.61 -3.95 4.70
CA ILE A 77 3.31 -3.98 3.25
C ILE A 77 1.82 -3.73 2.99
N GLY A 78 0.93 -4.38 3.73
CA GLY A 78 -0.51 -4.20 3.58
C GLY A 78 -0.97 -2.78 3.89
N THR A 79 -0.45 -2.18 4.97
CA THR A 79 -0.74 -0.77 5.31
C THR A 79 -0.23 0.17 4.22
N THR A 80 1.00 -0.04 3.73
CA THR A 80 1.58 0.76 2.64
C THR A 80 0.76 0.65 1.35
N LEU A 81 0.37 -0.55 0.93
CA LEU A 81 -0.46 -0.74 -0.27
C LEU A 81 -1.80 -0.01 -0.13
N LYS A 82 -2.43 -0.07 1.04
CA LYS A 82 -3.66 0.68 1.33
C LYS A 82 -3.41 2.20 1.24
N ASN A 83 -2.34 2.70 1.86
CA ASN A 83 -2.01 4.12 1.88
C ASN A 83 -1.67 4.68 0.48
N GLN A 84 -1.06 3.86 -0.39
CA GLN A 84 -0.75 4.23 -1.77
C GLN A 84 -1.95 4.13 -2.73
N GLY A 85 -3.11 3.68 -2.23
CA GLY A 85 -4.36 3.60 -2.98
C GLY A 85 -4.49 2.38 -3.87
N TYR A 86 -3.81 1.27 -3.55
CA TYR A 86 -4.04 0.01 -4.25
C TYR A 86 -5.45 -0.53 -3.97
N LYS A 87 -6.15 -0.98 -5.01
CA LYS A 87 -7.51 -1.52 -4.89
C LYS A 87 -7.47 -2.85 -4.12
N ASN A 88 -8.08 -2.86 -2.94
CA ASN A 88 -8.31 -4.10 -2.20
C ASN A 88 -9.46 -4.88 -2.84
N LYS A 89 -9.25 -6.17 -3.11
CA LYS A 89 -10.30 -7.08 -3.61
C LYS A 89 -10.39 -8.31 -2.72
N SER A 90 -11.58 -8.87 -2.65
CA SER A 90 -11.79 -10.22 -2.14
C SER A 90 -11.82 -11.20 -3.32
N LYS A 91 -11.10 -12.30 -3.20
CA LYS A 91 -11.11 -13.39 -4.18
C LYS A 91 -11.51 -14.68 -3.47
N ARG A 92 -12.60 -15.29 -3.94
CA ARG A 92 -13.00 -16.63 -3.52
C ARG A 92 -12.20 -17.66 -4.29
N GLY A 93 -11.66 -18.66 -3.60
CA GLY A 93 -10.89 -19.71 -4.25
C GLY A 93 -10.54 -20.85 -3.30
N VAL A 94 -9.93 -21.89 -3.87
CA VAL A 94 -9.30 -22.96 -3.09
C VAL A 94 -7.84 -22.61 -2.92
N TYR A 95 -7.41 -22.36 -1.68
CA TYR A 95 -6.02 -22.07 -1.38
C TYR A 95 -5.51 -23.08 -0.35
N LYS A 96 -4.36 -23.70 -0.63
CA LYS A 96 -3.78 -24.77 0.21
C LYS A 96 -4.84 -25.84 0.57
N GLY A 97 -5.65 -26.25 -0.41
CA GLY A 97 -6.69 -27.28 -0.25
C GLY A 97 -7.97 -26.85 0.48
N LYS A 98 -8.07 -25.61 0.98
CA LYS A 98 -9.27 -25.10 1.68
C LYS A 98 -10.01 -24.08 0.83
N LYS A 99 -11.34 -24.25 0.69
CA LYS A 99 -12.23 -23.24 0.13
C LYS A 99 -12.30 -22.05 1.10
N GLY A 100 -12.04 -20.86 0.62
CA GLY A 100 -12.10 -19.65 1.44
C GLY A 100 -12.13 -18.38 0.61
N THR A 101 -12.45 -17.28 1.29
CA THR A 101 -12.30 -15.93 0.72
C THR A 101 -10.98 -15.35 1.23
N ARG A 102 -10.14 -14.86 0.32
CA ARG A 102 -8.93 -14.13 0.67
C ARG A 102 -9.06 -12.67 0.28
N TYR A 103 -8.44 -11.82 1.08
CA TYR A 103 -8.30 -10.40 0.80
C TYR A 103 -6.88 -10.12 0.33
N GLY A 104 -6.76 -9.24 -0.66
CA GLY A 104 -5.49 -8.88 -1.26
C GLY A 104 -5.64 -7.62 -2.10
N TYR A 105 -4.58 -7.29 -2.83
CA TYR A 105 -4.48 -6.07 -3.62
C TYR A 105 -4.25 -6.44 -5.09
N LEU A 106 -4.78 -5.62 -5.99
CA LEU A 106 -4.43 -5.71 -7.40
C LEU A 106 -3.15 -4.90 -7.64
N VAL A 107 -2.09 -5.59 -8.04
CA VAL A 107 -0.77 -5.02 -8.30
C VAL A 107 -0.30 -5.38 -9.71
N ILE A 108 0.50 -4.51 -10.32
CA ILE A 108 1.25 -4.84 -11.54
C ILE A 108 2.74 -4.75 -11.19
N PRO A 109 3.50 -5.85 -11.26
CA PRO A 109 4.95 -5.80 -11.08
C PRO A 109 5.59 -5.03 -12.25
N LEU A 110 6.51 -4.11 -11.94
CA LEU A 110 7.19 -3.26 -12.93
C LEU A 110 8.35 -3.96 -13.63
N TYR A 111 8.87 -5.02 -13.02
CA TYR A 111 9.97 -5.81 -13.56
C TYR A 111 9.58 -7.28 -13.45
N ASP A 112 10.18 -8.13 -14.28
CA ASP A 112 10.08 -9.58 -14.16
C ASP A 112 10.65 -10.03 -12.81
N VAL A 113 9.81 -9.96 -11.78
CA VAL A 113 9.94 -10.77 -10.59
C VAL A 113 9.58 -12.17 -11.08
N GLN A 114 10.59 -12.84 -11.65
CA GLN A 114 10.44 -14.02 -12.50
C GLN A 114 9.44 -15.01 -11.92
N LYS A 115 8.31 -15.16 -12.64
CA LYS A 115 7.52 -16.38 -12.66
C LYS A 115 8.41 -17.47 -13.24
N ASN A 116 9.23 -18.10 -12.40
CA ASN A 116 9.66 -19.45 -12.72
C ASN A 116 8.41 -20.32 -12.59
N SER A 117 7.95 -20.76 -13.77
CA SER A 117 6.89 -21.72 -14.03
C SER A 117 6.96 -22.95 -13.15
#